data_AF-A0A8I6R7A8-F1
#
_entry.id   AF-A0A8I6R7A8-F1
#
_cell.length_a   1.000
_cell.length_b   1.000
_cell.length_c   1.000
_cell.angle_alpha   90.00
_cell.angle_beta   90.00
_cell.angle_gamma   90.00
#
_symmetry.space_group_name_H-M   'P 1'
#
loop_
_entity.id
_entity.type
_entity.pdbx_description
1 polymer ?
#
loop_
_entity_poly.entity_id
_entity_poly.type
_entity_poly.pdbx_seq_one_letter_code
_entity_poly.pdbx_strand_id
1 'polypeptide(L)'
;MSWIRDSSLSWPSLLLLRILKCGRIPQHIAFIMDGNRRFAKKVNIQKVKGHSKGFDKLSETLQWCLDIGVKEVTVYAFSIENYKRTKEEVDDLMNLSREKLKRLLEEKEVINEYGMKIRIIGNRSLLPQDITELMTEAEDMFKNNNKTILNIAFSYSAQDEITNAVNLSLRGLHEGSLNEEDLNVSLLSRCLYTADSPHPELVIRTSGETRLSDFLLWQSSCSYLHFTGVLWPEFSVWDFLWAIFKYQSVAEKLDELRNNLHPTGNFSPKAAQFLNKIQLGQLKNSIVPI
;
A
#
# COMPACT_ATOMS: atom_id res chain seq x y z
N MET A 1 14.52 14.79 1.91
CA MET A 1 14.61 13.77 2.97
C MET A 1 14.58 12.40 2.33
N SER A 2 15.31 11.44 2.90
CA SER A 2 15.44 10.07 2.40
C SER A 2 14.18 9.22 2.62
N TRP A 3 13.99 8.18 1.81
CA TRP A 3 12.94 7.18 1.97
C TRP A 3 13.14 6.29 3.20
N ILE A 4 14.40 5.97 3.53
CA ILE A 4 14.76 5.19 4.72
C ILE A 4 15.66 6.05 5.60
N ARG A 5 15.49 5.94 6.92
CA ARG A 5 16.27 6.68 7.91
C ARG A 5 16.86 5.70 8.91
N ASP A 6 18.04 6.01 9.42
CA ASP A 6 18.58 5.24 10.54
C ASP A 6 17.64 5.31 11.75
N SER A 7 17.50 4.17 12.44
CA SER A 7 16.67 4.10 13.63
C SER A 7 17.18 5.07 14.70
N SER A 8 16.30 5.97 15.13
CA SER A 8 16.56 7.00 16.15
C SER A 8 15.67 6.83 17.37
N LEU A 9 15.24 5.58 17.63
CA LEU A 9 14.37 5.27 18.75
C LEU A 9 15.04 5.55 20.10
N SER A 10 14.32 6.21 21.00
CA SER A 10 14.76 6.41 22.38
C SER A 10 14.75 5.08 23.15
N TRP A 11 15.51 4.98 24.24
CA TRP A 11 15.55 3.77 25.05
C TRP A 11 14.15 3.28 25.50
N PRO A 12 13.21 4.14 25.95
CA PRO A 12 11.86 3.70 26.30
C PRO A 12 11.07 3.12 25.13
N SER A 13 11.14 3.73 23.94
CA SER A 13 10.41 3.21 22.77
C SER A 13 11.04 1.92 22.25
N LEU A 14 12.38 1.80 22.31
CA LEU A 14 13.09 0.57 21.97
C LEU A 14 12.75 -0.57 22.93
N LEU A 15 12.66 -0.30 24.24
CA LEU A 15 12.25 -1.30 25.23
C LEU A 15 10.83 -1.81 24.94
N LEU A 16 9.87 -0.91 24.74
CA LEU A 16 8.49 -1.29 24.44
C LEU A 16 8.40 -2.06 23.11
N LEU A 17 9.12 -1.62 22.09
CA LEU A 17 9.20 -2.32 20.81
C LEU A 17 9.72 -3.75 21.00
N ARG A 18 10.78 -3.96 21.78
CA ARG A 18 11.31 -5.30 22.08
C ARG A 18 10.31 -6.18 22.84
N ILE A 19 9.56 -5.60 23.78
CA ILE A 19 8.49 -6.32 24.49
C ILE A 19 7.39 -6.75 23.51
N LEU A 20 6.93 -5.85 22.63
CA LEU A 20 5.90 -6.16 21.64
C LEU A 20 6.38 -7.22 20.64
N LYS A 21 7.68 -7.26 20.30
CA LYS A 21 8.26 -8.32 19.43
C LYS A 21 8.18 -9.72 20.04
N CYS A 22 7.93 -9.87 21.33
CA CYS A 22 7.66 -11.18 21.94
C CYS A 22 6.24 -11.69 21.62
N GLY A 23 5.34 -10.84 21.13
CA GLY A 23 4.00 -11.21 20.67
C GLY A 23 3.90 -11.37 19.16
N ARG A 24 2.67 -11.52 18.64
CA ARG A 24 2.42 -11.58 17.18
C ARG A 24 2.67 -10.21 16.55
N ILE A 25 3.49 -10.16 15.49
CA ILE A 25 3.72 -8.94 14.71
C ILE A 25 2.98 -9.07 13.38
N PRO A 26 2.18 -8.06 12.98
CA PRO A 26 1.51 -8.10 11.68
C PRO A 26 2.57 -8.10 10.57
N GLN A 27 2.48 -9.08 9.68
CA GLN A 27 3.35 -9.23 8.52
C GLN A 27 3.11 -8.12 7.50
N HIS A 28 1.86 -7.68 7.35
CA HIS A 28 1.47 -6.61 6.44
C HIS A 28 0.63 -5.54 7.15
N ILE A 29 1.09 -4.29 7.12
CA ILE A 29 0.36 -3.12 7.61
C ILE A 29 0.00 -2.19 6.45
N ALA A 30 -1.24 -1.69 6.41
CA ALA A 30 -1.65 -0.65 5.48
C ALA A 30 -1.92 0.69 6.20
N PHE A 31 -1.54 1.81 5.59
CA PHE A 31 -1.70 3.15 6.16
C PHE A 31 -2.54 4.07 5.27
N ILE A 32 -3.60 4.64 5.85
CA ILE A 32 -4.34 5.79 5.30
C ILE A 32 -3.79 7.06 5.96
N MET A 33 -2.87 7.71 5.25
CA MET A 33 -2.06 8.85 5.74
C MET A 33 -2.84 10.19 5.70
N ASP A 34 -3.96 10.25 6.40
CA ASP A 34 -4.87 11.41 6.41
C ASP A 34 -4.45 12.49 7.43
N GLY A 35 -4.81 13.74 7.15
CA GLY A 35 -4.58 14.87 8.05
C GLY A 35 -3.55 15.89 7.59
N ASN A 36 -2.84 15.67 6.47
CA ASN A 36 -1.78 16.57 5.99
C ASN A 36 -2.23 18.04 5.82
N ARG A 37 -3.41 18.25 5.21
CA ARG A 37 -3.99 19.60 5.04
C ARG A 37 -4.43 20.24 6.35
N ARG A 38 -5.01 19.45 7.26
CA ARG A 38 -5.42 19.91 8.60
C ARG A 38 -4.20 20.31 9.41
N PHE A 39 -3.12 19.54 9.31
CA PHE A 39 -1.85 19.84 9.94
C PHE A 39 -1.27 21.15 9.38
N ALA A 40 -1.22 21.31 8.06
CA ALA A 40 -0.73 22.54 7.42
C ALA A 40 -1.49 23.78 7.91
N LYS A 41 -2.82 23.68 8.02
CA LYS A 41 -3.67 24.74 8.59
C LYS A 41 -3.36 24.99 10.07
N LYS A 42 -3.22 23.93 10.88
CA LYS A 42 -2.92 24.00 12.32
C LYS A 42 -1.62 24.74 12.62
N VAL A 43 -0.57 24.53 11.83
CA VAL A 43 0.75 25.14 12.02
C VAL A 43 1.01 26.33 11.08
N ASN A 44 -0.03 26.83 10.41
CA ASN A 44 0.00 27.99 9.52
C ASN A 44 1.08 27.93 8.40
N ILE A 45 1.14 26.80 7.69
CA ILE A 45 2.00 26.60 6.52
C ILE A 45 1.18 26.24 5.27
N GLN A 46 1.80 26.37 4.10
CA GLN A 46 1.18 25.95 2.83
C GLN A 46 0.85 24.45 2.82
N LYS A 47 -0.24 24.07 2.13
CA LYS A 47 -0.71 22.67 2.03
C LYS A 47 0.39 21.72 1.51
N VAL A 48 1.15 22.14 0.50
CA VAL A 48 2.26 21.37 -0.08
C VAL A 48 3.32 21.04 0.97
N LYS A 49 3.65 22.00 1.85
CA LYS A 49 4.58 21.76 2.97
C LYS A 49 4.03 20.75 3.98
N GLY A 50 2.71 20.76 4.19
CA GLY A 50 2.04 19.71 4.97
C GLY A 50 2.17 18.32 4.35
N HIS A 51 2.01 18.22 3.03
CA HIS A 51 2.22 16.96 2.30
C HIS A 51 3.69 16.51 2.31
N SER A 52 4.64 17.44 2.17
CA SER A 52 6.07 17.14 2.30
C SER A 52 6.41 16.60 3.69
N LYS A 53 5.90 17.21 4.77
CA LYS A 53 6.01 16.65 6.13
C LYS A 53 5.30 15.30 6.30
N GLY A 54 4.23 15.07 5.56
CA GLY A 54 3.59 13.76 5.49
C GLY A 54 4.51 12.70 4.87
N PHE A 55 5.24 13.03 3.81
CA PHE A 55 6.26 12.15 3.27
C PHE A 55 7.39 11.88 4.28
N ASP A 56 7.85 12.92 4.98
CA ASP A 56 8.87 12.76 6.02
C ASP A 56 8.42 11.77 7.12
N LYS A 57 7.14 11.84 7.49
CA LYS A 57 6.54 10.91 8.44
C LYS A 57 6.42 9.49 7.90
N LEU A 58 6.16 9.34 6.60
CA LEU A 58 6.18 8.04 5.93
C LEU A 58 7.55 7.37 6.10
N SER A 59 8.64 8.08 5.80
CA SER A 59 10.00 7.53 5.97
C SER A 59 10.27 7.09 7.42
N GLU A 60 9.85 7.88 8.42
CA GLU A 60 9.98 7.49 9.83
C GLU A 60 9.16 6.25 10.17
N THR A 61 7.92 6.17 9.67
CA THR A 61 7.01 5.06 9.94
C THR A 61 7.47 3.77 9.28
N LEU A 62 8.04 3.86 8.07
CA LEU A 62 8.67 2.72 7.39
C LEU A 62 9.83 2.18 8.21
N GLN A 63 10.66 3.04 8.80
CA GLN A 63 11.72 2.59 9.69
C GLN A 63 11.17 1.88 10.94
N TRP A 64 10.09 2.37 11.55
CA TRP A 64 9.48 1.68 12.70
C TRP A 64 8.91 0.32 12.32
N CYS A 65 8.34 0.19 11.11
CA CYS A 65 7.88 -1.09 10.57
C CYS A 65 9.05 -2.07 10.40
N LEU A 66 10.20 -1.60 9.87
CA LEU A 66 11.42 -2.40 9.76
C LEU A 66 11.95 -2.83 11.13
N ASP A 67 12.06 -1.90 12.08
CA ASP A 67 12.60 -2.14 13.42
C ASP A 67 11.80 -3.22 14.19
N ILE A 68 10.47 -3.16 14.09
CA ILE A 68 9.59 -4.13 14.75
C ILE A 68 9.51 -5.47 13.99
N GLY A 69 9.81 -5.48 12.70
CA GLY A 69 9.91 -6.69 11.88
C GLY A 69 8.74 -6.95 10.93
N VAL A 70 7.96 -5.91 10.59
CA VAL A 70 6.92 -5.96 9.54
C VAL A 70 7.58 -6.24 8.19
N LYS A 71 6.97 -7.10 7.38
CA LYS A 71 7.52 -7.53 6.07
C LYS A 71 6.97 -6.73 4.91
N GLU A 72 5.76 -6.23 5.03
CA GLU A 72 5.10 -5.52 3.95
C GLU A 72 4.32 -4.31 4.46
N VAL A 73 4.43 -3.20 3.74
CA VAL A 73 3.72 -1.97 4.05
C VAL A 73 2.99 -1.50 2.80
N THR A 74 1.70 -1.18 2.92
CA THR A 74 0.94 -0.51 1.85
C THR A 74 0.51 0.87 2.29
N VAL A 75 0.74 1.90 1.48
CA VAL A 75 0.41 3.29 1.85
C VAL A 75 -0.51 3.93 0.84
N TYR A 76 -1.55 4.62 1.33
CA TYR A 76 -2.47 5.36 0.47
C TYR A 76 -1.91 6.76 0.16
N ALA A 77 -1.15 6.86 -0.93
CA ALA A 77 -0.44 8.09 -1.30
C ALA A 77 -1.33 9.07 -2.08
N PHE A 78 -2.11 8.58 -3.04
CA PHE A 78 -3.00 9.42 -3.86
C PHE A 78 -4.24 8.64 -4.33
N SER A 79 -5.42 9.14 -3.99
CA SER A 79 -6.71 8.53 -4.37
C SER A 79 -7.20 9.07 -5.71
N ILE A 80 -7.96 8.28 -6.48
CA ILE A 80 -8.69 8.77 -7.67
C ILE A 80 -9.62 9.94 -7.29
N GLU A 81 -10.23 9.89 -6.11
CA GLU A 81 -11.06 10.98 -5.58
C GLU A 81 -10.29 12.30 -5.38
N ASN A 82 -8.95 12.25 -5.28
CA ASN A 82 -8.13 13.45 -5.11
C ASN A 82 -8.00 14.28 -6.39
N TYR A 83 -8.33 13.74 -7.57
CA TYR A 83 -8.44 14.53 -8.79
C TYR A 83 -9.59 15.56 -8.74
N LYS A 84 -10.56 15.42 -7.84
CA LYS A 84 -11.64 16.40 -7.61
C LYS A 84 -11.18 17.66 -6.87
N ARG A 85 -9.91 17.72 -6.44
CA ARG A 85 -9.31 18.91 -5.80
C ARG A 85 -9.02 20.00 -6.84
N THR A 86 -8.58 21.17 -6.39
CA THR A 86 -8.17 22.24 -7.30
C THR A 86 -6.98 21.77 -8.14
N LYS A 87 -6.93 22.21 -9.41
CA LYS A 87 -5.83 21.87 -10.34
C LYS A 87 -4.45 22.16 -9.73
N GLU A 88 -4.29 23.32 -9.12
CA GLU A 88 -3.07 23.71 -8.39
C GLU A 88 -2.65 22.67 -7.33
N GLU A 89 -3.59 22.18 -6.51
CA GLU A 89 -3.28 21.19 -5.47
C GLU A 89 -2.94 19.82 -6.07
N VAL A 90 -3.55 19.45 -7.19
CA VAL A 90 -3.20 18.22 -7.93
C VAL A 90 -1.81 18.34 -8.55
N ASP A 91 -1.52 19.46 -9.21
CA ASP A 91 -0.22 19.73 -9.85
C ASP A 91 0.91 19.72 -8.80
N ASP A 92 0.68 20.32 -7.63
CA ASP A 92 1.62 20.30 -6.50
C ASP A 92 1.89 18.86 -6.00
N LEU A 93 0.85 18.03 -5.90
CA LEU A 93 0.99 16.62 -5.48
C LEU A 93 1.73 15.79 -6.53
N MET A 94 1.47 16.03 -7.82
CA MET A 94 2.20 15.39 -8.91
C MET A 94 3.68 15.79 -8.92
N ASN A 95 3.97 17.08 -8.70
CA ASN A 95 5.35 17.57 -8.58
C ASN A 95 6.08 16.99 -7.37
N LEU A 96 5.42 16.94 -6.21
CA LEU A 96 5.97 16.28 -5.02
C LEU A 96 6.26 14.79 -5.32
N SER A 97 5.35 14.11 -6.01
CA SER A 97 5.52 12.69 -6.35
C SER A 97 6.70 12.46 -7.29
N ARG A 98 6.89 13.32 -8.30
CA ARG A 98 8.08 13.31 -9.16
C ARG A 98 9.36 13.46 -8.35
N GLU A 99 9.40 14.45 -7.45
CA GLU A 99 10.55 14.69 -6.58
C GLU A 99 10.87 13.44 -5.75
N LYS A 100 9.86 12.81 -5.14
CA LYS A 100 10.07 11.64 -4.28
C LYS A 100 10.46 10.38 -5.05
N LEU A 101 9.90 10.15 -6.24
CA LEU A 101 10.29 9.02 -7.09
C LEU A 101 11.72 9.19 -7.60
N LYS A 102 12.11 10.39 -8.05
CA LYS A 102 13.51 10.67 -8.41
C LYS A 102 14.45 10.44 -7.23
N ARG A 103 14.05 10.92 -6.05
CA ARG A 103 14.82 10.70 -4.83
C ARG A 103 14.98 9.23 -4.45
N LEU A 104 13.93 8.42 -4.66
CA LEU A 104 13.98 6.98 -4.44
C LEU A 104 15.05 6.31 -5.31
N LEU A 105 15.13 6.71 -6.58
CA LEU A 105 16.12 6.21 -7.55
C LEU A 105 17.55 6.69 -7.22
N GLU A 106 17.69 7.93 -6.75
CA GLU A 106 18.97 8.46 -6.27
C GLU A 106 19.50 7.71 -5.03
N GLU A 107 18.61 7.14 -4.21
CA GLU A 107 18.94 6.44 -2.97
C GLU A 107 19.03 4.91 -3.14
N LYS A 108 19.21 4.44 -4.37
CA LYS A 108 19.17 3.01 -4.71
C LYS A 108 20.10 2.14 -3.87
N GLU A 109 21.27 2.61 -3.48
CA GLU A 109 22.21 1.85 -2.65
C GLU A 109 21.60 1.54 -1.29
N VAL A 110 21.00 2.54 -0.64
CA VAL A 110 20.33 2.40 0.66
C VAL A 110 19.11 1.50 0.53
N ILE A 111 18.26 1.73 -0.46
CA ILE A 111 17.06 0.89 -0.68
C ILE A 111 17.43 -0.60 -0.89
N ASN A 112 18.51 -0.87 -1.63
CA ASN A 112 19.02 -2.21 -1.87
C ASN A 112 19.67 -2.84 -0.63
N GLU A 113 20.37 -2.06 0.21
CA GLU A 113 20.92 -2.55 1.49
C GLU A 113 19.82 -3.10 2.40
N TYR A 114 18.74 -2.33 2.53
CA TYR A 114 17.52 -2.74 3.22
C TYR A 114 16.74 -3.83 2.49
N GLY A 115 17.09 -4.15 1.24
CA GLY A 115 16.43 -5.15 0.41
C GLY A 115 14.94 -4.87 0.24
N MET A 116 14.59 -3.59 0.09
CA MET A 116 13.21 -3.14 -0.06
C MET A 116 12.75 -3.23 -1.51
N LYS A 117 11.69 -3.99 -1.76
CA LYS A 117 10.99 -4.08 -3.05
C LYS A 117 9.94 -2.99 -3.13
N ILE A 118 9.90 -2.28 -4.24
CA ILE A 118 8.92 -1.22 -4.49
C ILE A 118 7.87 -1.74 -5.48
N ARG A 119 6.59 -1.50 -5.16
CA ARG A 119 5.44 -1.79 -6.02
C ARG A 119 4.52 -0.58 -6.01
N ILE A 120 3.99 -0.18 -7.16
CA ILE A 120 3.09 0.96 -7.27
C ILE A 120 1.77 0.48 -7.87
N ILE A 121 0.72 0.53 -7.06
CA ILE A 121 -0.61 0.02 -7.36
C ILE A 121 -1.59 1.16 -7.63
N GLY A 122 -2.47 0.99 -8.62
CA GLY A 122 -3.47 1.98 -9.03
C GLY A 122 -3.52 2.19 -10.53
N ASN A 123 -4.39 3.10 -10.95
CA ASN A 123 -4.72 3.31 -12.34
C ASN A 123 -3.71 4.24 -13.03
N ARG A 124 -2.76 3.64 -13.76
CA ARG A 124 -1.70 4.36 -14.49
C ARG A 124 -2.20 5.20 -15.66
N SER A 125 -3.39 4.91 -16.20
CA SER A 125 -3.95 5.67 -17.32
C SER A 125 -4.32 7.11 -16.92
N LEU A 126 -4.49 7.37 -15.62
CA LEU A 126 -4.79 8.70 -15.08
C LEU A 126 -3.53 9.54 -14.81
N LEU A 127 -2.34 8.96 -14.98
CA LEU A 127 -1.08 9.59 -14.60
C LEU A 127 -0.39 10.24 -15.81
N PRO A 128 0.29 11.39 -15.59
CA PRO A 128 1.23 11.92 -16.57
C PRO A 128 2.29 10.87 -16.95
N GLN A 129 2.62 10.81 -18.24
CA GLN A 129 3.55 9.81 -18.78
C GLN A 129 4.91 9.83 -18.05
N ASP A 130 5.43 11.02 -17.75
CA ASP A 130 6.72 11.18 -17.08
C ASP A 130 6.74 10.58 -15.66
N ILE A 131 5.60 10.61 -14.95
CA ILE A 131 5.46 9.95 -13.65
C ILE A 131 5.40 8.43 -13.85
N THR A 132 4.61 7.94 -14.80
CA THR A 132 4.48 6.51 -15.08
C THR A 132 5.83 5.87 -15.45
N GLU A 133 6.67 6.59 -16.21
CA GLU A 133 8.03 6.18 -16.54
C GLU A 133 8.91 6.06 -15.28
N LEU A 134 8.92 7.07 -14.41
CA LEU A 134 9.65 7.02 -13.12
C LEU A 134 9.17 5.89 -12.20
N MET A 135 7.85 5.64 -12.16
CA MET A 135 7.29 4.53 -11.39
C MET A 135 7.78 3.18 -11.90
N THR A 136 7.81 3.01 -13.22
CA THR A 136 8.29 1.78 -13.87
C THR A 136 9.78 1.57 -13.61
N GLU A 137 10.57 2.63 -13.74
CA GLU A 137 12.01 2.59 -13.43
C GLU A 137 12.27 2.17 -11.97
N ALA A 138 11.52 2.72 -11.02
CA ALA A 138 11.65 2.35 -9.60
C ALA A 138 11.29 0.88 -9.34
N GLU A 139 10.18 0.40 -9.90
CA GLU A 139 9.79 -1.01 -9.76
C GLU A 139 10.83 -1.96 -10.36
N ASP A 140 11.35 -1.65 -11.55
CA ASP A 140 12.37 -2.45 -12.20
C ASP A 140 13.70 -2.45 -11.45
N MET A 141 14.11 -1.30 -10.91
CA MET A 141 15.35 -1.14 -10.15
C MET A 141 15.36 -2.02 -8.89
N PHE A 142 14.19 -2.15 -8.23
CA PHE A 142 14.08 -2.86 -6.95
C PHE A 142 13.34 -4.20 -7.04
N LYS A 143 13.09 -4.74 -8.24
CA LYS A 143 12.26 -5.95 -8.43
C LYS A 143 12.78 -7.22 -7.77
N ASN A 144 14.11 -7.34 -7.68
CA ASN A 144 14.81 -8.52 -7.15
C ASN A 144 14.95 -8.48 -5.62
N ASN A 145 14.62 -7.35 -4.99
CA ASN A 145 14.59 -7.23 -3.54
C ASN A 145 13.43 -8.05 -2.96
N ASN A 146 13.61 -8.59 -1.75
CA ASN A 146 12.65 -9.49 -1.12
C ASN A 146 12.65 -9.46 0.43
N LYS A 147 13.44 -8.58 1.07
CA LYS A 147 13.49 -8.51 2.54
C LYS A 147 12.26 -7.80 3.11
N THR A 148 11.86 -6.71 2.46
CA THR A 148 10.69 -5.89 2.80
C THR A 148 10.00 -5.46 1.52
N ILE A 149 8.68 -5.30 1.54
CA ILE A 149 7.89 -4.82 0.39
C ILE A 149 7.19 -3.52 0.77
N LEU A 150 7.25 -2.52 -0.12
CA LEU A 150 6.48 -1.29 -0.02
C LEU A 150 5.55 -1.16 -1.23
N ASN A 151 4.25 -1.23 -0.98
CA ASN A 151 3.22 -0.91 -1.97
C ASN A 151 2.78 0.55 -1.81
N ILE A 152 2.88 1.32 -2.88
CA ILE A 152 2.44 2.72 -2.92
C ILE A 152 1.16 2.76 -3.75
N ALA A 153 0.03 2.99 -3.08
CA ALA A 153 -1.25 3.16 -3.76
C ALA A 153 -1.39 4.58 -4.29
N PHE A 154 -1.31 4.72 -5.62
CA PHE A 154 -1.25 5.99 -6.32
C PHE A 154 -2.22 6.01 -7.50
N SER A 155 -3.06 7.04 -7.56
CA SER A 155 -4.26 7.04 -8.41
C SER A 155 -5.09 5.77 -8.24
N TYR A 156 -5.28 5.40 -6.97
CA TYR A 156 -5.92 4.14 -6.56
C TYR A 156 -7.29 4.40 -5.94
N SER A 157 -8.25 3.52 -6.22
CA SER A 157 -9.42 3.26 -5.38
C SER A 157 -9.78 1.78 -5.46
N ALA A 158 -10.39 1.22 -4.41
CA ALA A 158 -10.70 -0.21 -4.38
C ALA A 158 -11.80 -0.55 -5.40
N GLN A 159 -12.77 0.33 -5.63
CA GLN A 159 -13.76 0.14 -6.69
C GLN A 159 -13.14 0.07 -8.09
N ASP A 160 -12.15 0.93 -8.39
CA ASP A 160 -11.40 0.89 -9.65
C ASP A 160 -10.58 -0.41 -9.76
N GLU A 161 -9.87 -0.82 -8.70
CA GLU A 161 -9.12 -2.08 -8.66
C GLU A 161 -10.01 -3.30 -8.92
N ILE A 162 -11.18 -3.38 -8.25
CA ILE A 162 -12.14 -4.47 -8.41
C ILE A 162 -12.71 -4.47 -9.84
N THR A 163 -13.08 -3.30 -10.36
CA THR A 163 -13.59 -3.17 -11.73
C THR A 163 -12.54 -3.63 -12.75
N ASN A 164 -11.27 -3.26 -12.55
CA ASN A 164 -10.17 -3.69 -13.38
C ASN A 164 -9.95 -5.22 -13.30
N ALA A 165 -10.03 -5.82 -12.10
CA ALA A 165 -9.90 -7.27 -11.93
C ALA A 165 -11.02 -8.05 -12.63
N VAL A 166 -12.26 -7.55 -12.58
CA VAL A 166 -13.40 -8.12 -13.32
C VAL A 166 -13.18 -8.01 -14.82
N ASN A 167 -12.82 -6.81 -15.32
CA ASN A 167 -12.56 -6.59 -16.75
C ASN A 167 -11.43 -7.48 -17.28
N LEU A 168 -10.38 -7.68 -16.49
CA LEU A 168 -9.27 -8.58 -16.84
C LEU A 168 -9.73 -10.04 -16.95
N SER A 169 -10.59 -10.47 -16.02
CA SER A 169 -11.17 -11.83 -16.04
C SER A 169 -12.09 -12.04 -17.25
N LEU A 170 -12.91 -11.04 -17.60
CA LEU A 170 -13.78 -11.07 -18.78
C LEU A 170 -12.97 -11.19 -20.08
N ARG A 171 -11.84 -10.49 -20.19
CA ARG A 171 -10.91 -10.66 -21.33
C ARG A 171 -10.37 -12.08 -21.40
N GLY A 172 -9.99 -12.67 -20.26
CA GLY A 172 -9.56 -14.06 -20.18
C GLY A 172 -10.63 -15.04 -20.70
N LEU A 173 -11.91 -14.80 -20.41
CA LEU A 173 -13.02 -15.58 -20.97
C LEU A 173 -13.16 -15.40 -22.48
N HIS A 174 -13.15 -14.15 -22.96
CA HIS A 174 -13.32 -13.84 -24.38
C HIS A 174 -12.19 -14.43 -25.25
N GLU A 175 -10.97 -14.47 -24.72
CA GLU A 175 -9.79 -15.06 -25.36
C GLU A 175 -9.72 -16.59 -25.20
N GLY A 176 -10.70 -17.21 -24.52
CA GLY A 176 -10.73 -18.66 -24.25
C GLY A 176 -9.64 -19.15 -23.27
N SER A 177 -8.94 -18.21 -22.62
CA SER A 177 -7.91 -18.47 -21.60
C SER A 177 -8.51 -18.83 -20.22
N LEU A 178 -9.80 -18.56 -20.01
CA LEU A 178 -10.60 -18.96 -18.85
C LEU A 178 -11.91 -19.60 -19.32
N ASN A 179 -12.52 -20.40 -18.44
CA ASN A 179 -13.92 -20.82 -18.56
C ASN A 179 -14.76 -20.14 -17.47
N GLU A 180 -16.09 -20.13 -17.60
CA GLU A 180 -16.98 -19.49 -16.62
C GLU A 180 -16.83 -20.10 -15.22
N GLU A 181 -16.56 -21.41 -15.13
CA GLU A 181 -16.37 -22.11 -13.86
C GLU A 181 -15.06 -21.73 -13.15
N ASP A 182 -14.11 -21.11 -13.86
CA ASP A 182 -12.87 -20.61 -13.26
C ASP A 182 -13.11 -19.31 -12.46
N LEU A 183 -14.23 -18.60 -12.71
CA LEU A 183 -14.54 -17.34 -12.04
C LEU A 183 -14.99 -17.58 -10.59
N ASN A 184 -14.11 -17.22 -9.66
CA ASN A 184 -14.40 -17.27 -8.23
C ASN A 184 -13.58 -16.21 -7.47
N VAL A 185 -13.80 -16.12 -6.16
CA VAL A 185 -13.12 -15.18 -5.25
C VAL A 185 -11.60 -15.32 -5.33
N SER A 186 -11.07 -16.55 -5.45
CA SER A 186 -9.64 -16.80 -5.53
C SER A 186 -9.05 -16.27 -6.84
N LEU A 187 -9.71 -16.50 -7.98
CA LEU A 187 -9.26 -15.97 -9.28
C LEU A 187 -9.29 -14.45 -9.31
N LEU A 188 -10.39 -13.84 -8.85
CA LEU A 188 -10.51 -12.37 -8.78
C LEU A 188 -9.44 -11.77 -7.88
N SER A 189 -9.14 -12.39 -6.72
CA SER A 189 -8.07 -11.94 -5.84
C SER A 189 -6.70 -11.92 -6.53
N ARG A 190 -6.45 -12.87 -7.44
CA ARG A 190 -5.22 -12.92 -8.25
C ARG A 190 -5.21 -11.94 -9.43
N CYS A 191 -6.33 -11.29 -9.73
CA CYS A 191 -6.44 -10.25 -10.76
C CYS A 191 -6.35 -8.82 -10.19
N LEU A 192 -6.41 -8.66 -8.86
CA LEU A 192 -6.22 -7.37 -8.18
C LEU A 192 -4.79 -6.86 -8.35
N TYR A 193 -4.57 -5.55 -8.17
CA TYR A 193 -3.23 -4.96 -8.23
C TYR A 193 -2.29 -5.52 -7.15
N THR A 194 -2.89 -5.97 -6.04
CA THR A 194 -2.25 -6.53 -4.84
C THR A 194 -2.10 -8.04 -4.86
N ALA A 195 -2.29 -8.72 -6.00
CA ALA A 195 -2.26 -10.18 -6.10
C ALA A 195 -1.00 -10.85 -5.50
N ASP A 196 0.15 -10.18 -5.55
CA ASP A 196 1.43 -10.69 -5.03
C ASP A 196 1.73 -10.29 -3.58
N SER A 197 0.70 -9.82 -2.86
CA SER A 197 0.76 -9.39 -1.47
C SER A 197 -0.25 -10.19 -0.64
N PRO A 198 0.09 -10.62 0.58
CA PRO A 198 -0.91 -11.10 1.52
C PRO A 198 -1.86 -9.95 1.88
N HIS A 199 -3.08 -10.27 2.32
CA HIS A 199 -4.00 -9.27 2.82
C HIS A 199 -3.40 -8.54 4.05
N PRO A 200 -3.61 -7.22 4.18
CA PRO A 200 -3.09 -6.48 5.33
C PRO A 200 -3.72 -7.02 6.61
N GLU A 201 -2.92 -7.15 7.65
CA GLU A 201 -3.42 -7.62 8.93
C GLU A 201 -3.90 -6.49 9.82
N LEU A 202 -3.31 -5.32 9.62
CA LEU A 202 -3.59 -4.10 10.33
C LEU A 202 -3.72 -2.95 9.32
N VAL A 203 -4.83 -2.23 9.38
CA VAL A 203 -5.04 -0.99 8.62
C VAL A 203 -5.10 0.16 9.61
N ILE A 204 -4.17 1.10 9.51
CA ILE A 204 -4.10 2.28 10.36
C ILE A 204 -4.58 3.48 9.57
N ARG A 205 -5.54 4.22 10.13
CA ARG A 205 -5.99 5.51 9.60
C ARG A 205 -5.85 6.61 10.64
N THR A 206 -5.18 7.68 10.24
CA THR A 206 -4.99 8.89 11.06
C THR A 206 -6.14 9.89 10.89
N SER A 207 -6.08 10.99 11.65
CA SER A 207 -6.91 12.20 11.61
C SER A 207 -8.33 12.14 12.19
N GLY A 208 -8.70 11.03 12.84
CA GLY A 208 -9.98 10.87 13.53
C GLY A 208 -11.16 10.43 12.66
N GLU A 209 -10.94 10.22 11.37
CA GLU A 209 -11.96 9.70 10.47
C GLU A 209 -12.11 8.18 10.62
N THR A 210 -13.34 7.68 10.72
CA THR A 210 -13.64 6.25 10.99
C THR A 210 -14.20 5.51 9.77
N ARG A 211 -13.65 5.77 8.58
CA ARG A 211 -14.03 5.10 7.31
C ARG A 211 -12.78 4.62 6.56
N LEU A 212 -12.95 3.81 5.52
CA LEU A 212 -11.82 3.36 4.68
C LEU A 212 -11.53 4.27 3.48
N SER A 213 -12.47 5.14 3.09
CA SER A 213 -12.32 6.02 1.92
C SER A 213 -11.92 5.25 0.63
N ASP A 214 -12.59 4.13 0.37
CA ASP A 214 -12.35 3.29 -0.82
C ASP A 214 -10.91 2.76 -0.92
N PHE A 215 -10.30 2.44 0.21
CA PHE A 215 -8.95 1.87 0.30
C PHE A 215 -8.98 0.39 0.68
N LEU A 216 -8.37 -0.47 -0.15
CA LEU A 216 -8.18 -1.89 0.09
C LEU A 216 -9.44 -2.62 0.60
N LEU A 217 -10.62 -2.34 0.04
CA LEU A 217 -11.89 -2.86 0.57
C LEU A 217 -11.95 -4.39 0.52
N TRP A 218 -11.41 -5.01 -0.53
CA TRP A 218 -11.37 -6.46 -0.68
C TRP A 218 -10.40 -7.10 0.32
N GLN A 219 -9.18 -6.58 0.35
CA GLN A 219 -8.06 -7.09 1.10
C GLN A 219 -8.24 -6.85 2.60
N SER A 220 -8.94 -5.78 2.99
CA SER A 220 -9.10 -5.39 4.39
C SER A 220 -10.30 -6.02 5.10
N SER A 221 -11.01 -6.94 4.44
CA SER A 221 -12.22 -7.57 4.98
C SER A 221 -12.01 -8.28 6.32
N CYS A 222 -10.80 -8.79 6.57
CA CYS A 222 -10.39 -9.47 7.81
C CYS A 222 -9.17 -8.82 8.49
N SER A 223 -9.05 -7.49 8.37
CA SER A 223 -7.99 -6.73 9.04
C SER A 223 -8.45 -6.15 10.36
N TYR A 224 -7.52 -5.93 11.29
CA TYR A 224 -7.76 -5.02 12.39
C TYR A 224 -7.75 -3.57 11.87
N LEU A 225 -8.87 -2.86 12.02
CA LEU A 225 -8.99 -1.46 11.63
C LEU A 225 -8.69 -0.56 12.83
N HIS A 226 -7.56 0.15 12.79
CA HIS A 226 -7.14 1.06 13.84
C HIS A 226 -7.30 2.52 13.39
N PHE A 227 -8.24 3.23 14.03
CA PHE A 227 -8.48 4.65 13.78
C PHE A 227 -7.89 5.48 14.92
N THR A 228 -7.08 6.50 14.59
CA THR A 228 -6.52 7.44 15.57
C THR A 228 -6.84 8.88 15.21
N GLY A 229 -7.06 9.72 16.23
CA GLY A 229 -7.30 11.16 16.09
C GLY A 229 -6.08 11.97 15.64
N VAL A 230 -4.88 11.41 15.79
CA VAL A 230 -3.61 12.10 15.48
C VAL A 230 -3.52 12.39 13.99
N LEU A 231 -3.13 13.62 13.61
CA LEU A 231 -2.92 13.98 12.20
C LEU A 231 -1.66 13.29 11.67
N TRP A 232 -1.65 12.85 10.40
CA TRP A 232 -0.52 12.07 9.86
C TRP A 232 0.86 12.66 10.15
N PRO A 233 1.18 13.94 9.87
CA PRO A 233 2.52 14.48 10.16
C PRO A 233 2.92 14.49 11.64
N GLU A 234 1.96 14.33 12.56
CA GLU A 234 2.16 14.27 14.01
C GLU A 234 2.19 12.84 14.56
N PHE A 235 1.94 11.82 13.72
CA PHE A 235 1.93 10.41 14.12
C PHE A 235 3.27 10.03 14.75
N SER A 236 3.24 9.50 15.97
CA SER A 236 4.44 9.18 16.74
C SER A 236 4.70 7.68 16.80
N VAL A 237 5.91 7.31 17.21
CA VAL A 237 6.24 5.91 17.49
C VAL A 237 5.30 5.32 18.56
N TRP A 238 4.80 6.12 19.49
CA TRP A 238 3.87 5.65 20.53
C TRP A 238 2.51 5.31 19.96
N ASP A 239 2.01 6.11 19.02
CA ASP A 239 0.77 5.81 18.29
C ASP A 239 0.91 4.52 17.48
N PHE A 240 2.07 4.34 16.83
CA PHE A 240 2.39 3.11 16.10
C PHE A 240 2.43 1.89 17.03
N LEU A 241 3.22 1.92 18.12
CA LEU A 241 3.33 0.81 19.06
C LEU A 241 1.99 0.50 19.73
N TRP A 242 1.14 1.51 19.98
CA TRP A 242 -0.22 1.31 20.47
C TRP A 242 -1.10 0.57 19.45
N ALA A 243 -1.02 0.91 18.17
CA ALA A 243 -1.74 0.21 17.12
C ALA A 243 -1.31 -1.27 17.03
N ILE A 244 -0.01 -1.55 17.16
CA ILE A 244 0.53 -2.92 17.21
C ILE A 244 -0.01 -3.68 18.42
N PHE A 245 0.03 -3.08 19.61
CA PHE A 245 -0.49 -3.68 20.83
C PHE A 245 -1.98 -4.02 20.70
N LYS A 246 -2.77 -3.12 20.09
CA LYS A 246 -4.19 -3.36 19.83
C LYS A 246 -4.44 -4.47 18.82
N TYR A 247 -3.63 -4.59 17.79
CA TYR A 247 -3.67 -5.74 16.87
C TYR A 247 -3.37 -7.03 17.63
N GLN A 248 -2.35 -7.06 18.49
CA GLN A 248 -1.96 -8.24 19.25
C GLN A 248 -3.11 -8.79 20.12
N SER A 249 -3.94 -7.93 20.70
CA SER A 249 -5.05 -8.39 21.54
C SER A 249 -6.21 -9.03 20.76
N VAL A 250 -6.22 -8.95 19.42
CA VAL A 250 -7.26 -9.53 18.56
C VAL A 250 -6.72 -10.48 17.49
N ALA A 251 -5.40 -10.62 17.36
CA ALA A 251 -4.74 -11.33 16.28
C ALA A 251 -5.22 -12.79 16.15
N GLU A 252 -5.37 -13.49 17.28
CA GLU A 252 -5.84 -14.89 17.28
C GLU A 252 -7.24 -15.05 16.70
N LYS A 253 -8.17 -14.18 17.08
CA LYS A 253 -9.53 -14.16 16.54
C LYS A 253 -9.56 -13.82 15.05
N LEU A 254 -8.66 -12.95 14.59
CA LEU A 254 -8.57 -12.61 13.17
C LEU A 254 -8.06 -13.78 12.32
N ASP A 255 -7.12 -14.57 12.84
CA ASP A 255 -6.61 -15.75 12.15
C ASP A 255 -7.72 -16.81 11.98
N GLU A 256 -8.54 -17.04 13.01
CA GLU A 256 -9.72 -17.91 12.91
C GLU A 256 -10.70 -17.43 11.83
N LEU A 257 -10.98 -16.12 11.78
CA LEU A 257 -11.86 -15.55 10.76
C LEU A 257 -11.30 -15.73 9.34
N ARG A 258 -9.99 -15.49 9.14
CA ARG A 258 -9.34 -15.64 7.83
C ARG A 258 -9.36 -17.07 7.32
N ASN A 259 -9.07 -18.04 8.21
CA ASN A 259 -9.07 -19.46 7.86
C ASN A 259 -10.45 -19.95 7.40
N ASN A 260 -11.53 -19.34 7.89
CA ASN A 260 -12.90 -19.67 7.50
C ASN A 260 -13.36 -19.00 6.20
N LEU A 261 -12.76 -17.85 5.82
CA LEU A 261 -13.23 -17.01 4.71
C LEU A 261 -12.44 -17.19 3.41
N HIS A 262 -11.20 -17.67 3.47
CA HIS A 262 -10.34 -17.85 2.30
C HIS A 262 -10.09 -19.33 2.02
N PRO A 263 -11.04 -20.05 1.37
CA PRO A 263 -10.73 -21.37 0.85
C PRO A 263 -9.61 -21.25 -0.18
N THR A 264 -8.54 -22.01 0.01
CA THR A 264 -7.51 -22.19 -1.01
C THR A 264 -8.11 -23.04 -2.13
N GLY A 265 -8.64 -22.37 -3.15
CA GLY A 265 -9.11 -23.04 -4.36
C GLY A 265 -7.92 -23.50 -5.20
N ASN A 266 -7.92 -24.76 -5.65
CA ASN A 266 -7.03 -25.19 -6.72
C ASN A 266 -7.51 -24.56 -8.03
N PHE A 267 -6.61 -23.88 -8.74
CA PHE A 267 -6.90 -23.34 -10.07
C PHE A 267 -6.89 -24.45 -11.11
N SER A 268 -7.79 -24.38 -12.10
CA SER A 268 -7.69 -25.22 -13.29
C SER A 268 -6.38 -24.94 -14.04
N PRO A 269 -5.88 -25.86 -14.88
CA PRO A 269 -4.68 -25.62 -15.69
C PRO A 269 -4.79 -24.36 -16.57
N LYS A 270 -6.00 -24.07 -17.09
CA LYS A 270 -6.28 -22.85 -17.86
C LYS A 270 -6.16 -21.60 -16.99
N ALA A 271 -6.83 -21.59 -15.84
CA ALA A 271 -6.74 -20.50 -14.88
C ALA A 271 -5.30 -20.25 -14.43
N ALA A 272 -4.54 -21.29 -14.12
CA ALA A 272 -3.13 -21.17 -13.75
C ALA A 272 -2.28 -20.54 -14.87
N GLN A 273 -2.49 -20.97 -16.12
CA GLN A 273 -1.79 -20.40 -17.28
C GLN A 273 -2.16 -18.93 -17.51
N PHE A 274 -3.44 -18.59 -17.38
CA PHE A 274 -3.94 -17.21 -17.47
C PHE A 274 -3.30 -16.31 -16.40
N LEU A 275 -3.29 -16.75 -15.14
CA LEU A 275 -2.67 -16.01 -14.04
C LEU A 275 -1.16 -15.82 -14.24
N ASN A 276 -0.47 -16.80 -14.82
CA ASN A 276 0.95 -16.66 -15.16
C ASN A 276 1.19 -15.56 -16.22
N LYS A 277 0.33 -15.48 -17.26
CA LYS A 277 0.40 -14.38 -18.24
C LYS A 277 0.21 -13.01 -17.59
N ILE A 278 -0.69 -12.89 -16.60
CA ILE A 278 -0.86 -11.64 -15.83
C ILE A 278 0.42 -11.29 -15.06
N GLN A 279 1.00 -12.28 -14.38
CA GLN A 279 2.21 -12.09 -13.57
C GLN A 279 3.41 -11.65 -14.43
N LEU A 280 3.54 -12.19 -15.64
CA LEU A 280 4.56 -11.81 -16.62
C LEU A 280 4.29 -10.45 -17.31
N GLY A 281 3.21 -9.75 -16.94
CA GLY A 281 2.86 -8.45 -17.51
C GLY A 281 2.31 -8.51 -18.94
N GLN A 282 2.13 -9.70 -19.51
CA GLN A 282 1.68 -9.91 -20.89
C GLN A 282 0.22 -9.50 -21.12
N LEU A 283 -0.54 -9.33 -20.03
CA LEU A 283 -1.94 -8.88 -20.05
C LEU A 283 -2.14 -7.51 -19.36
N LYS A 284 -1.09 -6.94 -18.73
CA LYS A 284 -1.19 -5.67 -17.97
C LYS A 284 -1.14 -4.42 -18.86
N ASN A 285 -0.64 -4.52 -20.09
CA ASN A 285 -0.44 -3.37 -20.98
C ASN A 285 -1.56 -3.14 -22.02
N SER A 286 -2.62 -3.94 -22.00
CA SER A 286 -3.72 -3.79 -22.96
C SER A 286 -4.90 -3.04 -22.34
N ILE A 287 -4.67 -1.90 -21.67
CA ILE A 287 -5.76 -0.99 -21.29
C ILE A 287 -6.13 -0.19 -22.55
N VAL A 288 -6.72 -0.87 -23.53
CA VAL A 288 -7.51 -0.17 -24.55
C VAL A 288 -8.87 0.10 -23.87
N PRO A 289 -9.32 1.37 -23.81
CA PRO A 289 -10.68 1.67 -23.39
C PRO A 289 -11.63 0.96 -24.36
N ILE A 290 -12.66 0.28 -23.83
CA ILE A 290 -13.84 -0.04 -24.63
C ILE A 290 -14.59 1.27 -24.86
#